data_AF-A0A6F8YLP4-F1
#
_entry.id   AF-A0A6F8YLP4-F1
#
_cell.length_a   1.000
_cell.length_b   1.000
_cell.length_c   1.000
_cell.angle_alpha   90.00
_cell.angle_beta   90.00
_cell.angle_gamma   90.00
#
_symmetry.space_group_name_H-M   'P 1'
#
loop_
_entity.id
_entity.type
_entity.pdbx_description
1 polymer ?
#
loop_
_entity_poly.entity_id
_entity_poly.type
_entity_poly.pdbx_seq_one_letter_code
_entity_poly.pdbx_strand_id
1 'polypeptide(L)'
;MLAALRNAITLLDRKIEDLSVVVSGAGAAGVAVTRMLIAGGVDADRVVVADSRGIIHGGRGDLTPVKAELAATTNGAGGHGRVATGGIADALAGADVLIGVSGGQIPEEAVAGMAPDGIVFALANPTPEVHPDIASRHAALVATGRSDFPNQINNVLAFPGVFRGALDARATTVTDGMKVAAAEAIAGVVADALHADAFVPSPLDPRVAPAVAEAVAEAARRDGVARGA
;
A
#
# COMPACT_ATOMS: atom_id res chain seq x y z
N MET A 1 -4.05 3.01 1.84
CA MET A 1 -3.28 1.76 1.67
C MET A 1 -2.27 1.59 2.80
N LEU A 2 -1.22 2.41 2.94
CA LEU A 2 -0.19 2.18 3.99
C LEU A 2 -0.77 2.09 5.42
N ALA A 3 -1.78 2.91 5.75
CA ALA A 3 -2.50 2.84 7.02
C ALA A 3 -3.11 1.45 7.27
N ALA A 4 -3.79 0.90 6.26
CA ALA A 4 -4.39 -0.42 6.32
C ALA A 4 -3.32 -1.52 6.47
N LEU A 5 -2.19 -1.39 5.77
CA LEU A 5 -1.07 -2.33 5.90
C LEU A 5 -0.53 -2.33 7.33
N ARG A 6 -0.31 -1.15 7.94
CA ARG A 6 0.16 -1.04 9.34
C ARG A 6 -0.78 -1.74 10.33
N ASN A 7 -2.08 -1.54 10.19
CA ASN A 7 -3.05 -2.21 11.06
C ASN A 7 -3.11 -3.73 10.80
N ALA A 8 -3.04 -4.14 9.53
CA ALA A 8 -3.03 -5.55 9.15
C ALA A 8 -1.82 -6.30 9.72
N ILE A 9 -0.62 -5.72 9.64
CA ILE A 9 0.59 -6.37 10.18
C ILE A 9 0.61 -6.36 11.71
N THR A 10 -0.04 -5.37 12.34
CA THR A 10 -0.24 -5.36 13.80
C THR A 10 -1.13 -6.52 14.24
N LEU A 11 -2.22 -6.80 13.51
CA LEU A 11 -3.09 -7.95 13.77
C LEU A 11 -2.37 -9.29 13.62
N LEU A 12 -1.38 -9.37 12.73
CA LEU A 12 -0.64 -10.60 12.43
C LEU A 12 0.70 -10.70 13.17
N ASP A 13 1.03 -9.74 14.05
CA ASP A 13 2.33 -9.65 14.75
C ASP A 13 3.54 -9.72 13.79
N ARG A 14 3.47 -8.97 12.68
CA ARG A 14 4.50 -8.93 11.64
C ARG A 14 5.20 -7.58 11.61
N LYS A 15 6.50 -7.60 11.26
CA LYS A 15 7.32 -6.40 11.04
C LYS A 15 7.23 -5.96 9.58
N ILE A 16 7.23 -4.65 9.35
CA ILE A 16 7.01 -4.08 8.01
C ILE A 16 8.20 -4.32 7.07
N GLU A 17 9.41 -4.30 7.62
CA GLU A 17 10.66 -4.55 6.91
C GLU A 17 10.83 -6.01 6.47
N ASP A 18 10.12 -6.94 7.12
CA ASP A 18 10.20 -8.37 6.83
C ASP A 18 9.22 -8.81 5.72
N LEU A 19 8.31 -7.94 5.27
CA LEU A 19 7.27 -8.32 4.31
C LEU A 19 7.81 -8.51 2.89
N SER A 20 7.40 -9.59 2.23
CA SER A 20 7.41 -9.70 0.78
C SER A 20 6.12 -9.15 0.19
N VAL A 21 6.21 -8.08 -0.61
CA VAL A 21 5.05 -7.35 -1.12
C VAL A 21 5.00 -7.37 -2.64
N VAL A 22 3.87 -7.79 -3.20
CA VAL A 22 3.61 -7.76 -4.64
C VAL A 22 2.62 -6.65 -4.97
N VAL A 23 3.00 -5.76 -5.88
CA VAL A 23 2.14 -4.72 -6.43
C VAL A 23 1.73 -5.12 -7.85
N SER A 24 0.46 -5.47 -8.04
CA SER A 24 -0.12 -5.72 -9.36
C SER A 24 -0.59 -4.39 -9.95
N GLY A 25 0.18 -3.87 -10.90
CA GLY A 25 -0.06 -2.60 -11.58
C GLY A 25 1.15 -1.69 -11.51
N ALA A 26 1.61 -1.22 -12.67
CA ALA A 26 2.74 -0.28 -12.79
C ALA A 26 2.33 1.05 -13.46
N GLY A 27 1.04 1.42 -13.31
CA GLY A 27 0.54 2.75 -13.63
C GLY A 27 0.82 3.75 -12.50
N ALA A 28 0.21 4.94 -12.58
CA ALA A 28 0.42 6.00 -11.58
C ALA A 28 0.15 5.54 -10.14
N ALA A 29 -0.95 4.81 -9.92
CA ALA A 29 -1.30 4.28 -8.59
C ALA A 29 -0.25 3.29 -8.08
N GLY A 30 0.17 2.34 -8.92
CA GLY A 30 1.19 1.33 -8.56
C GLY A 30 2.55 1.93 -8.23
N VAL A 31 3.00 2.91 -9.01
CA VAL A 31 4.24 3.65 -8.75
C VAL A 31 4.14 4.41 -7.42
N ALA A 32 3.04 5.12 -7.19
CA ALA A 32 2.83 5.87 -5.96
C ALA A 32 2.73 4.95 -4.72
N VAL A 33 2.02 3.84 -4.84
CA VAL A 33 1.92 2.79 -3.83
C VAL A 33 3.29 2.23 -3.49
N THR A 34 4.09 1.88 -4.50
CA THR A 34 5.44 1.32 -4.32
C THR A 34 6.35 2.28 -3.56
N ARG A 35 6.39 3.56 -3.99
CA ARG A 35 7.15 4.60 -3.30
C ARG A 35 6.67 4.80 -1.86
N MET A 36 5.35 4.76 -1.64
CA MET A 36 4.76 4.91 -0.31
C MET A 36 5.08 3.74 0.62
N LEU A 37 5.16 2.51 0.11
CA LEU A 37 5.57 1.33 0.88
C LEU A 37 7.02 1.48 1.35
N ILE A 38 7.92 1.84 0.43
CA ILE A 38 9.35 2.02 0.72
C ILE A 38 9.54 3.16 1.73
N ALA A 39 8.89 4.30 1.51
CA ALA A 39 8.91 5.41 2.47
C ALA A 39 8.30 5.04 3.83
N GLY A 40 7.35 4.09 3.85
CA GLY A 40 6.73 3.56 5.06
C GLY A 40 7.56 2.53 5.82
N GLY A 41 8.68 2.06 5.26
CA GLY A 41 9.60 1.12 5.89
C GLY A 41 9.60 -0.31 5.32
N VAL A 42 8.86 -0.57 4.23
CA VAL A 42 8.98 -1.87 3.53
C VAL A 42 10.35 -1.93 2.84
N ASP A 43 11.06 -3.04 2.97
CA ASP A 43 12.31 -3.26 2.26
C ASP A 43 12.06 -3.25 0.75
N ALA A 44 12.70 -2.31 0.05
CA ALA A 44 12.53 -2.14 -1.39
C ALA A 44 12.96 -3.40 -2.17
N ASP A 45 13.96 -4.14 -1.68
CA ASP A 45 14.40 -5.40 -2.30
C ASP A 45 13.33 -6.49 -2.27
N ARG A 46 12.38 -6.38 -1.33
CA ARG A 46 11.26 -7.31 -1.13
C ARG A 46 9.94 -6.84 -1.77
N VAL A 47 9.95 -5.70 -2.46
CA VAL A 47 8.81 -5.25 -3.26
C VAL A 47 8.96 -5.75 -4.69
N VAL A 48 7.95 -6.43 -5.21
CA VAL A 48 7.89 -6.88 -6.61
C VAL A 48 6.72 -6.19 -7.30
N VAL A 49 6.99 -5.46 -8.37
CA VAL A 49 5.96 -4.80 -9.17
C VAL A 49 5.72 -5.57 -10.46
N ALA A 50 4.47 -5.87 -10.80
CA ALA A 50 4.09 -6.52 -12.05
C ALA A 50 3.17 -5.63 -12.89
N ASP A 51 3.29 -5.70 -14.21
CA ASP A 51 2.35 -5.09 -15.15
C ASP A 51 1.74 -6.15 -16.07
N SER A 52 0.98 -5.73 -17.09
CA SER A 52 0.32 -6.64 -18.03
C SER A 52 1.27 -7.53 -18.84
N ARG A 53 2.58 -7.28 -18.79
CA ARG A 53 3.61 -8.07 -19.49
C ARG A 53 4.50 -8.86 -18.52
N GLY A 54 4.15 -8.88 -17.23
CA GLY A 54 4.86 -9.65 -16.19
C GLY A 54 5.60 -8.76 -15.19
N ILE A 55 6.48 -9.40 -14.41
CA ILE A 55 7.28 -8.75 -13.37
C ILE A 55 8.20 -7.68 -14.00
N ILE A 56 8.35 -6.55 -13.31
CA ILE A 56 9.29 -5.49 -13.68
C ILE A 56 10.67 -5.85 -13.12
N HIS A 57 11.66 -5.91 -14.01
CA HIS A 57 13.06 -6.17 -13.66
C HIS A 57 13.98 -5.60 -14.76
N GLY A 58 15.27 -5.40 -14.44
CA GLY A 58 16.23 -4.72 -15.34
C GLY A 58 16.53 -5.44 -16.66
N GLY A 59 16.09 -6.71 -16.80
CA GLY A 59 16.24 -7.49 -18.04
C GLY A 59 15.15 -7.25 -19.08
N ARG A 60 14.10 -6.47 -18.76
CA ARG A 60 13.02 -6.15 -19.70
C ARG A 60 13.41 -4.99 -20.62
N GLY A 61 13.26 -5.18 -21.93
CA GLY A 61 13.57 -4.16 -22.95
C GLY A 61 12.45 -3.16 -23.24
N ASP A 62 11.27 -3.34 -22.65
CA ASP A 62 10.03 -2.61 -22.97
C ASP A 62 9.62 -1.61 -21.88
N LEU A 63 10.55 -1.26 -20.99
CA LEU A 63 10.29 -0.40 -19.84
C LEU A 63 10.28 1.09 -20.21
N THR A 64 9.24 1.80 -19.79
CA THR A 64 9.25 3.27 -19.74
C THR A 64 10.24 3.75 -18.67
N PRO A 65 10.72 5.01 -18.70
CA PRO A 65 11.65 5.53 -17.69
C PRO A 65 11.24 5.31 -16.24
N VAL A 66 9.95 5.51 -15.91
CA VAL A 66 9.41 5.29 -14.56
C VAL A 66 9.46 3.81 -14.16
N LYS A 67 9.25 2.88 -15.10
CA LYS A 67 9.35 1.43 -14.83
C LYS A 67 10.80 0.97 -14.73
N ALA A 68 11.71 1.62 -15.46
CA ALA A 68 13.14 1.37 -15.30
C ALA A 68 13.63 1.80 -13.91
N GLU A 69 13.13 2.93 -13.39
CA GLU A 69 13.40 3.35 -12.01
C GLU A 69 12.88 2.33 -10.98
N LEU A 70 11.65 1.82 -11.17
CA LEU A 70 11.13 0.73 -10.34
C LEU A 70 12.03 -0.51 -10.41
N ALA A 71 12.43 -0.93 -11.61
CA ALA A 71 13.32 -2.08 -11.80
C ALA A 71 14.70 -1.91 -11.14
N ALA A 72 15.18 -0.68 -11.02
CA ALA A 72 16.47 -0.35 -10.41
C ALA A 72 16.41 -0.18 -8.89
N THR A 73 15.21 -0.11 -8.30
CA THR A 73 15.02 0.16 -6.87
C THR A 73 14.26 -0.94 -6.13
N THR A 74 13.65 -1.88 -6.85
CA THR A 74 12.82 -2.94 -6.29
C THR A 74 13.28 -4.33 -6.76
N ASN A 75 12.65 -5.40 -6.27
CA ASN A 75 12.84 -6.76 -6.77
C ASN A 75 14.31 -7.22 -6.71
N GLY A 76 14.92 -7.10 -5.53
CA GLY A 76 16.31 -7.50 -5.25
C GLY A 76 17.40 -6.63 -5.88
N ALA A 77 17.07 -5.45 -6.41
CA ALA A 77 18.03 -4.56 -7.07
C ALA A 77 19.15 -4.06 -6.15
N GLY A 78 18.92 -3.96 -4.85
CA GLY A 78 19.90 -3.63 -3.80
C GLY A 78 20.82 -4.79 -3.43
N GLY A 79 20.64 -5.97 -4.02
CA GLY A 79 21.54 -7.13 -3.89
C GLY A 79 21.21 -8.09 -2.74
N HIS A 80 20.11 -7.89 -2.01
CA HIS A 80 19.76 -8.72 -0.85
C HIS A 80 18.73 -9.84 -1.16
N GLY A 81 18.59 -10.24 -2.42
CA GLY A 81 17.65 -11.30 -2.80
C GLY A 81 17.77 -11.75 -4.25
N ARG A 82 16.91 -12.69 -4.66
CA ARG A 82 16.79 -13.11 -6.05
C ARG A 82 15.90 -12.13 -6.81
N VAL A 83 16.36 -11.66 -7.96
CA VAL A 83 15.51 -10.93 -8.91
C VAL A 83 14.45 -11.87 -9.48
N ALA A 84 13.18 -11.63 -9.15
CA ALA A 84 12.06 -12.39 -9.68
C ALA A 84 11.78 -12.01 -11.14
N THR A 85 11.37 -12.99 -11.93
CA THR A 85 10.97 -12.87 -13.33
C THR A 85 9.73 -13.75 -13.57
N GLY A 86 9.04 -13.56 -14.69
CA GLY A 86 7.81 -14.30 -15.01
C GLY A 86 6.55 -13.45 -14.83
N GLY A 87 5.44 -14.13 -14.53
CA GLY A 87 4.11 -13.55 -14.41
C GLY A 87 3.69 -13.24 -12.97
N ILE A 88 2.41 -12.88 -12.80
CA ILE A 88 1.85 -12.54 -11.48
C ILE A 88 1.83 -13.74 -10.52
N ALA A 89 1.62 -14.96 -11.01
CA ALA A 89 1.67 -16.17 -10.19
C ALA A 89 3.09 -16.42 -9.64
N ASP A 90 4.13 -16.17 -10.46
CA ASP A 90 5.52 -16.27 -10.02
C ASP A 90 5.86 -15.20 -8.97
N ALA A 91 5.27 -14.00 -9.09
CA ALA A 91 5.45 -12.93 -8.11
C ALA A 91 4.79 -13.27 -6.77
N LEU A 92 3.59 -13.86 -6.80
CA LEU A 92 2.79 -14.14 -5.60
C LEU A 92 3.22 -15.40 -4.84
N ALA A 93 4.00 -16.28 -5.46
CA ALA A 93 4.49 -17.50 -4.82
C ALA A 93 5.27 -17.17 -3.53
N GLY A 94 4.67 -17.47 -2.36
CA GLY A 94 5.22 -17.19 -1.05
C GLY A 94 5.22 -15.72 -0.63
N ALA A 95 4.53 -14.83 -1.35
CA ALA A 95 4.42 -13.42 -0.97
C ALA A 95 3.48 -13.24 0.23
N ASP A 96 3.79 -12.29 1.12
CA ASP A 96 2.98 -11.97 2.28
C ASP A 96 1.81 -11.05 1.94
N VAL A 97 2.01 -10.14 0.98
CA VAL A 97 1.05 -9.09 0.66
C VAL A 97 0.85 -8.99 -0.85
N LEU A 98 -0.41 -9.00 -1.28
CA LEU A 98 -0.84 -8.61 -2.62
C LEU A 98 -1.53 -7.24 -2.56
N ILE A 99 -1.08 -6.30 -3.39
CA ILE A 99 -1.73 -5.01 -3.61
C ILE A 99 -2.09 -4.87 -5.08
N GLY A 100 -3.36 -5.03 -5.40
CA GLY A 100 -3.95 -4.83 -6.71
C GLY A 100 -4.34 -3.37 -6.95
N VAL A 101 -3.75 -2.76 -7.99
CA VAL A 101 -4.12 -1.45 -8.54
C VAL A 101 -4.03 -1.44 -10.08
N SER A 102 -4.22 -2.60 -10.71
CA SER A 102 -4.05 -2.79 -12.16
C SER A 102 -5.35 -2.76 -12.94
N GLY A 103 -6.47 -3.12 -12.31
CA GLY A 103 -7.72 -3.41 -13.00
C GLY A 103 -7.72 -4.73 -13.78
N GLY A 104 -6.61 -5.49 -13.75
CA GLY A 104 -6.54 -6.85 -14.30
C GLY A 104 -7.07 -7.89 -13.31
N GLN A 105 -7.40 -9.08 -13.79
CA GLN A 105 -7.82 -10.18 -12.92
C GLN A 105 -6.61 -11.02 -12.46
N ILE A 106 -6.62 -11.42 -11.20
CA ILE A 106 -5.64 -12.33 -10.59
C ILE A 106 -6.39 -13.64 -10.32
N PRO A 107 -5.90 -14.77 -10.84
CA PRO A 107 -6.60 -16.02 -10.72
C PRO A 107 -6.43 -16.62 -9.32
N GLU A 108 -7.40 -17.42 -8.87
CA GLU A 108 -7.45 -17.97 -7.50
C GLU A 108 -6.19 -18.78 -7.16
N GLU A 109 -5.66 -19.55 -8.12
CA GLU A 109 -4.45 -20.34 -7.91
C GLU A 109 -3.21 -19.50 -7.58
N ALA A 110 -3.14 -18.26 -8.10
CA ALA A 110 -2.03 -17.36 -7.80
C ALA A 110 -2.13 -16.81 -6.37
N VAL A 111 -3.35 -16.58 -5.88
CA VAL A 111 -3.59 -16.16 -4.49
C VAL A 111 -3.37 -17.33 -3.53
N ALA A 112 -3.76 -18.55 -3.90
CA ALA A 112 -3.50 -19.75 -3.13
C ALA A 112 -2.01 -20.07 -2.96
N GLY A 113 -1.16 -19.54 -3.85
CA GLY A 113 0.29 -19.69 -3.78
C GLY A 113 0.99 -18.72 -2.81
N MET A 114 0.26 -17.78 -2.20
CA MET A 114 0.81 -16.81 -1.23
C MET A 114 1.25 -17.49 0.08
N ALA A 115 2.01 -16.75 0.89
CA ALA A 115 2.37 -17.21 2.22
C ALA A 115 1.13 -17.42 3.12
N PRO A 116 1.19 -18.33 4.12
CA PRO A 116 0.15 -18.45 5.14
C PRO A 116 -0.13 -17.10 5.80
N ASP A 117 -1.39 -16.89 6.19
CA ASP A 117 -1.88 -15.63 6.75
C ASP A 117 -1.59 -14.41 5.86
N GLY A 118 -1.68 -14.58 4.54
CA GLY A 118 -1.44 -13.51 3.57
C GLY A 118 -2.43 -12.35 3.71
N ILE A 119 -2.02 -11.18 3.21
CA ILE A 119 -2.81 -9.95 3.17
C ILE A 119 -3.14 -9.62 1.71
N VAL A 120 -4.42 -9.44 1.38
CA VAL A 120 -4.86 -9.11 0.02
C VAL A 120 -5.61 -7.79 -0.01
N PHE A 121 -5.04 -6.81 -0.71
CA PHE A 121 -5.66 -5.52 -1.00
C PHE A 121 -6.03 -5.46 -2.49
N ALA A 122 -7.29 -5.73 -2.83
CA ALA A 122 -7.80 -5.69 -4.21
C ALA A 122 -8.55 -4.36 -4.45
N LEU A 123 -7.84 -3.35 -4.97
CA LEU A 123 -8.29 -1.95 -4.93
C LEU A 123 -8.89 -1.45 -6.24
N ALA A 124 -8.87 -2.25 -7.31
CA ALA A 124 -9.56 -1.88 -8.53
C ALA A 124 -11.08 -1.75 -8.32
N ASN A 125 -11.66 -0.78 -9.04
CA ASN A 125 -13.10 -0.54 -9.09
C ASN A 125 -13.57 -0.56 -10.56
N PRO A 126 -14.82 -1.01 -10.83
CA PRO A 126 -15.76 -1.62 -9.90
C PRO A 126 -15.48 -3.10 -9.61
N THR A 127 -14.67 -3.75 -10.45
CA THR A 127 -14.30 -5.15 -10.34
C THR A 127 -12.89 -5.25 -9.75
N PRO A 128 -12.72 -5.76 -8.52
CA PRO A 128 -11.40 -5.95 -7.91
C PRO A 128 -10.55 -6.94 -8.68
N GLU A 129 -9.23 -6.92 -8.44
CA GLU A 129 -8.29 -7.85 -9.06
C GLU A 129 -8.59 -9.31 -8.72
N VAL A 130 -9.01 -9.58 -7.49
CA VAL A 130 -9.54 -10.86 -7.03
C VAL A 130 -10.79 -10.59 -6.21
N HIS A 131 -11.83 -11.39 -6.41
CA HIS A 131 -13.07 -11.21 -5.65
C HIS A 131 -12.83 -11.46 -4.15
N PRO A 132 -13.41 -10.68 -3.22
CA PRO A 132 -13.15 -10.83 -1.78
C PRO A 132 -13.47 -12.22 -1.23
N ASP A 133 -14.55 -12.85 -1.71
CA ASP A 133 -14.93 -14.22 -1.32
C ASP A 133 -13.94 -15.30 -1.78
N ILE A 134 -13.13 -15.00 -2.79
CA ILE A 134 -12.04 -15.87 -3.24
C ILE A 134 -10.80 -15.58 -2.40
N ALA A 135 -10.45 -14.30 -2.26
CA ALA A 135 -9.29 -13.87 -1.47
C ALA A 135 -9.35 -14.38 -0.02
N SER A 136 -10.52 -14.30 0.64
CA SER A 136 -10.71 -14.70 2.04
C SER A 136 -10.58 -16.20 2.31
N ARG A 137 -10.54 -17.04 1.26
CA ARG A 137 -10.24 -18.47 1.40
C ARG A 137 -8.76 -18.76 1.60
N HIS A 138 -7.91 -17.83 1.15
CA HIS A 138 -6.46 -18.01 1.05
C HIS A 138 -5.68 -16.96 1.86
N ALA A 139 -6.29 -15.82 2.16
CA ALA A 139 -5.71 -14.69 2.88
C ALA A 139 -6.39 -14.48 4.24
N ALA A 140 -5.61 -14.20 5.28
CA ALA A 140 -6.14 -13.89 6.60
C ALA A 140 -6.84 -12.52 6.66
N LEU A 141 -6.33 -11.55 5.89
CA LEU A 141 -6.84 -10.18 5.88
C LEU A 141 -7.10 -9.73 4.45
N VAL A 142 -8.31 -9.22 4.22
CA VAL A 142 -8.75 -8.72 2.90
C VAL A 142 -9.28 -7.30 3.05
N ALA A 143 -8.84 -6.42 2.14
CA ALA A 143 -9.37 -5.07 1.99
C ALA A 143 -9.62 -4.77 0.51
N THR A 144 -10.59 -3.89 0.23
CA THR A 144 -10.96 -3.54 -1.14
C THR A 144 -11.19 -2.05 -1.32
N GLY A 145 -11.32 -1.59 -2.56
CA GLY A 145 -11.80 -0.23 -2.85
C GLY A 145 -13.32 -0.05 -2.71
N ARG A 146 -14.07 -1.14 -2.58
CA ARG A 146 -15.53 -1.14 -2.62
C ARG A 146 -16.13 -0.95 -1.22
N SER A 147 -17.27 -0.26 -1.16
CA SER A 147 -17.96 0.07 0.10
C SER A 147 -18.89 -1.03 0.61
N ASP A 148 -19.21 -2.02 -0.21
CA ASP A 148 -20.08 -3.14 0.15
C ASP A 148 -19.34 -4.31 0.82
N PHE A 149 -18.03 -4.18 1.01
CA PHE A 149 -17.20 -5.12 1.77
C PHE A 149 -16.57 -4.45 2.99
N PRO A 150 -16.19 -5.23 4.03
CA PRO A 150 -15.37 -4.73 5.13
C PRO A 150 -14.04 -4.15 4.65
N ASN A 151 -13.40 -3.35 5.51
CA ASN A 151 -12.07 -2.78 5.26
C ASN A 151 -11.95 -1.99 3.96
N GLN A 152 -12.91 -1.10 3.67
CA GLN A 152 -12.83 -0.26 2.48
C GLN A 152 -11.63 0.71 2.56
N ILE A 153 -10.67 0.56 1.65
CA ILE A 153 -9.59 1.52 1.44
C ILE A 153 -10.08 2.62 0.51
N ASN A 154 -10.39 3.78 1.07
CA ASN A 154 -10.89 4.94 0.35
C ASN A 154 -9.95 6.15 0.52
N ASN A 155 -9.68 6.86 -0.57
CA ASN A 155 -8.82 8.05 -0.52
C ASN A 155 -9.42 9.22 0.28
N VAL A 156 -10.75 9.21 0.51
CA VAL A 156 -11.44 10.17 1.40
C VAL A 156 -10.87 10.15 2.82
N LEU A 157 -10.29 9.02 3.26
CA LEU A 157 -9.61 8.94 4.56
C LEU A 157 -8.38 9.85 4.65
N ALA A 158 -7.76 10.21 3.53
CA ALA A 158 -6.51 10.96 3.50
C ALA A 158 -6.71 12.41 3.04
N PHE A 159 -7.32 12.63 1.87
CA PHE A 159 -7.27 13.94 1.21
C PHE A 159 -7.76 15.11 2.09
N PRO A 160 -8.93 15.05 2.74
CA PRO A 160 -9.42 16.18 3.53
C PRO A 160 -8.45 16.59 4.64
N GLY A 161 -7.93 15.61 5.40
CA GLY A 161 -6.98 15.86 6.47
C GLY A 161 -5.62 16.32 5.96
N VAL A 162 -5.08 15.68 4.92
CA VAL A 162 -3.77 16.04 4.35
C VAL A 162 -3.77 17.49 3.86
N PHE A 163 -4.79 17.89 3.11
CA PHE A 163 -4.88 19.28 2.64
C PHE A 163 -5.09 20.25 3.79
N ARG A 164 -5.96 19.91 4.76
CA ARG A 164 -6.19 20.78 5.92
C ARG A 164 -4.90 20.99 6.73
N GLY A 165 -4.17 19.93 7.05
CA GLY A 165 -2.92 20.03 7.80
C GLY A 165 -1.83 20.80 7.06
N ALA A 166 -1.67 20.56 5.76
CA ALA A 166 -0.73 21.30 4.94
C ALA A 166 -1.06 22.81 4.87
N LEU A 167 -2.34 23.16 4.76
CA LEU A 167 -2.81 24.55 4.75
C LEU A 167 -2.62 25.22 6.12
N ASP A 168 -2.99 24.54 7.21
CA ASP A 168 -2.85 25.05 8.58
C ASP A 168 -1.36 25.32 8.91
N ALA A 169 -0.45 24.47 8.46
CA ALA A 169 1.01 24.67 8.59
C ALA A 169 1.61 25.61 7.54
N ARG A 170 0.82 26.09 6.57
CA ARG A 170 1.29 26.88 5.41
C ARG A 170 2.45 26.22 4.67
N ALA A 171 2.41 24.89 4.58
CA ALA A 171 3.46 24.07 4.00
C ALA A 171 3.75 24.49 2.55
N THR A 172 5.02 24.54 2.18
CA THR A 172 5.44 24.87 0.79
C THR A 172 5.34 23.69 -0.16
N THR A 173 5.33 22.47 0.38
CA THR A 173 5.21 21.21 -0.37
C THR A 173 4.63 20.11 0.53
N VAL A 174 4.13 19.03 -0.08
CA VAL A 174 3.72 17.81 0.63
C VAL A 174 4.82 16.76 0.48
N THR A 175 5.56 16.53 1.57
CA THR A 175 6.69 15.60 1.63
C THR A 175 6.22 14.15 1.80
N ASP A 176 7.14 13.19 1.63
CA ASP A 176 6.85 11.79 1.95
C ASP A 176 6.66 11.58 3.47
N GLY A 177 7.39 12.33 4.31
CA GLY A 177 7.20 12.33 5.76
C GLY A 177 5.78 12.73 6.18
N MET A 178 5.19 13.74 5.52
CA MET A 178 3.79 14.12 5.71
C MET A 178 2.81 13.03 5.27
N LYS A 179 3.08 12.33 4.16
CA LYS A 179 2.24 11.22 3.69
C LYS A 179 2.28 10.03 4.66
N VAL A 180 3.46 9.69 5.17
CA VAL A 180 3.64 8.63 6.17
C VAL A 180 2.93 8.99 7.47
N ALA A 181 3.08 10.23 7.95
CA ALA A 181 2.36 10.73 9.13
C ALA A 181 0.83 10.67 8.95
N ALA A 182 0.32 11.02 7.76
CA ALA A 182 -1.10 10.86 7.44
C ALA A 182 -1.55 9.39 7.53
N ALA A 183 -0.75 8.46 7.00
CA ALA A 183 -1.07 7.03 7.06
C ALA A 183 -1.06 6.49 8.51
N GLU A 184 -0.11 6.94 9.33
CA GLU A 184 -0.03 6.59 10.76
C GLU A 184 -1.21 7.14 11.54
N ALA A 185 -1.62 8.39 11.28
CA ALA A 185 -2.80 8.98 11.90
C ALA A 185 -4.09 8.23 11.54
N ILE A 186 -4.27 7.84 10.26
CA ILE A 186 -5.42 7.02 9.84
C ILE A 186 -5.41 5.67 10.57
N ALA A 187 -4.26 5.01 10.64
CA ALA A 187 -4.12 3.72 11.32
C ALA A 187 -4.51 3.83 12.81
N GLY A 188 -4.03 4.88 13.48
CA GLY A 188 -4.24 5.13 14.90
C GLY A 188 -5.70 5.31 15.33
N VAL A 189 -6.61 5.71 14.43
CA VAL A 189 -8.03 5.94 14.76
C VAL A 189 -8.74 4.68 15.25
N VAL A 190 -8.28 3.50 14.81
CA VAL A 190 -8.88 2.20 15.16
C VAL A 190 -7.90 1.24 15.84
N ALA A 191 -6.72 1.72 16.26
CA ALA A 191 -5.66 0.88 16.81
C ALA A 191 -6.08 0.07 18.06
N ASP A 192 -6.98 0.62 18.88
CA ASP A 192 -7.49 -0.04 20.10
C ASP A 192 -8.62 -1.05 19.83
N ALA A 193 -9.09 -1.17 18.58
CA ALA A 193 -10.26 -1.98 18.21
C ALA A 193 -10.04 -2.73 16.89
N LEU A 194 -8.80 -3.17 16.63
CA LEU A 194 -8.48 -3.90 15.41
C LEU A 194 -9.15 -5.26 15.38
N HIS A 195 -9.76 -5.56 14.24
CA HIS A 195 -10.36 -6.87 13.95
C HIS A 195 -10.15 -7.20 12.47
N ALA A 196 -10.24 -8.49 12.10
CA ALA A 196 -9.98 -8.92 10.71
C ALA A 196 -10.90 -8.24 9.67
N ASP A 197 -12.11 -7.87 10.08
CA ASP A 197 -13.13 -7.14 9.32
C ASP A 197 -13.18 -5.64 9.65
N ALA A 198 -12.31 -5.15 10.54
CA ALA A 198 -12.29 -3.77 11.00
C ALA A 198 -10.86 -3.27 11.31
N PHE A 199 -9.98 -3.31 10.31
CA PHE A 199 -8.61 -2.75 10.40
C PHE A 199 -8.41 -1.50 9.55
N VAL A 200 -9.46 -1.03 8.88
CA VAL A 200 -9.49 0.26 8.17
C VAL A 200 -10.63 1.10 8.76
N PRO A 201 -10.39 2.35 9.19
CA PRO A 201 -11.46 3.20 9.70
C PRO A 201 -12.52 3.47 8.63
N SER A 202 -13.75 3.69 9.07
CA SER A 202 -14.83 4.13 8.19
C SER A 202 -14.47 5.48 7.55
N PRO A 203 -14.73 5.68 6.23
CA PRO A 203 -14.59 6.99 5.58
C PRO A 203 -15.44 8.10 6.23
N LEU A 204 -16.46 7.74 7.01
CA LEU A 204 -17.35 8.65 7.71
C LEU A 204 -16.97 8.85 9.19
N ASP A 205 -15.90 8.25 9.67
CA ASP A 205 -15.45 8.43 11.04
C ASP A 205 -14.96 9.89 11.23
N PRO A 206 -15.64 10.70 12.08
CA PRO A 206 -15.34 12.12 12.21
C PRO A 206 -13.97 12.38 12.86
N ARG A 207 -13.33 11.35 13.43
CA ARG A 207 -12.01 11.44 14.06
C ARG A 207 -10.87 11.44 13.05
N VAL A 208 -11.08 10.88 11.85
CA VAL A 208 -10.01 10.68 10.85
C VAL A 208 -9.47 12.00 10.34
N ALA A 209 -10.31 12.88 9.79
CA ALA A 209 -9.83 14.11 9.15
C ALA A 209 -9.09 15.05 10.12
N PRO A 210 -9.56 15.28 11.37
CA PRO A 210 -8.81 16.04 12.36
C PRO A 210 -7.46 15.42 12.72
N ALA A 211 -7.41 14.10 13.00
CA ALA A 211 -6.17 13.42 13.36
C ALA A 211 -5.12 13.50 12.23
N VAL A 212 -5.55 13.30 10.98
CA VAL A 212 -4.67 13.43 9.82
C VAL A 212 -4.18 14.86 9.65
N ALA A 213 -5.04 15.87 9.83
CA ALA A 213 -4.65 17.27 9.71
C ALA A 213 -3.59 17.67 10.73
N GLU A 214 -3.76 17.25 11.98
CA GLU A 214 -2.80 17.48 13.06
C GLU A 214 -1.44 16.84 12.74
N ALA A 215 -1.43 15.53 12.46
CA ALA A 215 -0.20 14.80 12.15
C ALA A 215 0.53 15.36 10.92
N VAL A 216 -0.20 15.78 9.89
CA VAL A 216 0.39 16.37 8.68
C VAL A 216 0.97 17.75 8.96
N ALA A 217 0.31 18.57 9.78
CA ALA A 217 0.83 19.88 10.17
C ALA A 217 2.11 19.75 11.01
N GLU A 218 2.15 18.79 11.93
CA GLU A 218 3.37 18.48 12.71
C GLU A 218 4.50 17.97 11.83
N ALA A 219 4.22 17.04 10.91
CA ALA A 219 5.19 16.55 9.95
C ALA A 219 5.73 17.68 9.05
N ALA A 220 4.88 18.61 8.60
CA ALA A 220 5.32 19.76 7.81
C ALA A 220 6.33 20.65 8.57
N ARG A 221 6.16 20.83 9.88
CA ARG A 221 7.12 21.56 10.73
C ARG A 221 8.42 20.77 10.90
N ARG A 222 8.31 19.48 11.22
CA ARG A 222 9.46 18.58 11.38
C ARG A 222 10.31 18.50 10.11
N ASP A 223 9.67 18.45 8.95
CA ASP A 223 10.33 18.36 7.65
C ASP A 223 10.84 19.73 7.14
N GLY A 224 10.63 20.81 7.90
CA GLY A 224 11.14 22.14 7.59
C GLY A 224 10.43 22.86 6.42
N VAL A 225 9.21 22.42 6.07
CA VAL A 225 8.44 22.97 4.94
C VAL A 225 7.31 23.91 5.38
N ALA A 226 7.04 24.02 6.69
CA ALA A 226 6.06 24.94 7.25
C ALA A 226 6.57 26.40 7.24
N ARG A 227 5.67 27.36 6.97
CA ARG A 227 6.01 28.80 6.99
C ARG A 227 5.43 29.50 8.20
N GLY A 228 6.27 30.21 8.94
CA GLY A 228 5.88 30.99 10.12
C GLY A 228 5.75 30.16 11.40
N ALA A 229 6.49 29.05 11.48
CA ALA A 229 6.71 28.29 12.71
C ALA A 229 7.74 28.97 13.61
#